data_AF-A0A1X0D5F7-F1
#
_entry.id   AF-A0A1X0D5F7-F1
#
_cell.length_a   1.000
_cell.length_b   1.000
_cell.length_c   1.000
_cell.angle_alpha   90.00
_cell.angle_beta   90.00
_cell.angle_gamma   90.00
#
_symmetry.space_group_name_H-M   'P 1'
#
loop_
_entity.id
_entity.type
_entity.pdbx_description
1 polymer ?
#
loop_
_entity_poly.entity_id
_entity_poly.type
_entity_poly.pdbx_seq_one_letter_code
_entity_poly.pdbx_strand_id
1 'polypeptide(L)'
;MSIHEPSAFRLLAAATAGAALLSIGSPVAAAAPTSDIRGYVDSTARCASPSIAVVFGSTGSSRVAICESADGKYQYRGVRVRDGAKLIVPASPADDGGFTADNDGITYTVTADALTITSGTRVIREETMVDFHGSAPSGNPGASPPAATPTSTTPLPPPLPAEVGGDSDS
;
A
#
# COMPACT_ATOMS: atom_id res chain seq x y z
N MET A 1 7.66 -51.20 44.32
CA MET A 1 8.99 -51.22 45.00
C MET A 1 10.04 -50.91 43.93
N SER A 2 11.00 -50.01 44.05
CA SER A 2 11.39 -49.09 45.11
C SER A 2 12.32 -48.06 44.44
N ILE A 3 11.95 -46.79 44.56
CA ILE A 3 12.79 -45.66 45.01
C ILE A 3 14.31 -45.85 44.94
N HIS A 4 14.96 -44.93 44.23
CA HIS A 4 16.22 -44.28 44.63
C HIS A 4 16.25 -42.85 44.06
N GLU A 5 15.95 -41.87 44.91
CA GLU A 5 16.66 -40.58 44.89
C GLU A 5 17.94 -40.77 45.75
N PRO A 6 19.05 -40.06 45.45
CA PRO A 6 19.25 -38.77 46.14
C PRO A 6 20.07 -37.70 45.38
N SER A 7 19.88 -36.47 45.88
CA SER A 7 20.89 -35.42 46.08
C SER A 7 21.45 -34.65 44.89
N ALA A 8 20.80 -33.51 44.65
CA ALA A 8 21.36 -32.16 44.58
C ALA A 8 22.89 -32.02 44.47
N PHE A 9 23.36 -31.48 43.34
CA PHE A 9 24.61 -30.72 43.28
C PHE A 9 24.51 -29.55 42.29
N ARG A 10 24.41 -28.35 42.91
CA ARG A 10 25.01 -27.06 42.55
C ARG A 10 24.78 -26.46 41.15
N LEU A 11 24.19 -25.26 41.19
CA LEU A 11 24.19 -24.22 40.16
C LEU A 11 25.54 -24.05 39.44
N LEU A 12 25.47 -23.95 38.12
CA LEU A 12 26.32 -23.08 37.31
C LEU A 12 25.43 -22.36 36.30
N ALA A 13 25.18 -21.07 36.57
CA ALA A 13 24.65 -20.15 35.59
C ALA A 13 25.78 -19.84 34.59
N ALA A 14 25.61 -20.24 33.33
CA ALA A 14 26.44 -19.78 32.23
C ALA A 14 25.57 -18.94 31.30
N ALA A 15 25.57 -17.62 31.52
CA ALA A 15 24.94 -16.66 30.62
C ALA A 15 25.80 -16.53 29.36
N THR A 16 25.48 -17.26 28.30
CA THR A 16 26.02 -16.99 26.97
C THR A 16 25.20 -15.88 26.33
N ALA A 17 25.71 -14.65 26.39
CA ALA A 17 25.19 -13.53 25.62
C ALA A 17 25.50 -13.76 24.13
N GLY A 18 24.57 -14.38 23.40
CA GLY A 18 24.61 -14.48 21.95
C GLY A 18 24.18 -13.15 21.33
N ALA A 19 25.13 -12.38 20.81
CA ALA A 19 24.83 -11.19 20.02
C ALA A 19 24.22 -11.62 18.67
N ALA A 20 22.89 -11.60 18.56
CA ALA A 20 22.19 -11.75 17.30
C ALA A 20 22.39 -10.47 16.46
N LEU A 21 23.21 -10.54 15.42
CA LEU A 21 23.30 -9.49 14.41
C LEU A 21 21.99 -9.44 13.63
N LEU A 22 21.10 -8.52 14.01
CA LEU A 22 19.94 -8.15 13.20
C LEU A 22 20.45 -7.47 11.92
N SER A 23 20.60 -8.24 10.85
CA SER A 23 20.80 -7.70 9.51
C SER A 23 19.53 -6.96 9.09
N ILE A 24 19.47 -5.66 9.34
CA ILE A 24 18.42 -4.78 8.84
C ILE A 24 18.70 -4.60 7.34
N GLY A 25 18.22 -5.55 6.53
CA GLY A 25 18.23 -5.39 5.07
C GLY A 25 17.33 -4.20 4.72
N SER A 26 17.91 -3.13 4.17
CA SER A 26 17.11 -2.04 3.59
C SER A 26 16.21 -2.62 2.49
N PRO A 27 14.92 -2.23 2.41
CA PRO A 27 14.09 -2.65 1.30
C PRO A 27 14.73 -2.14 0.01
N VAL A 28 15.19 -3.05 -0.84
CA VAL A 28 15.59 -2.71 -2.21
C VAL A 28 14.31 -2.23 -2.89
N ALA A 29 14.25 -0.93 -3.19
CA ALA A 29 13.19 -0.39 -4.03
C ALA A 29 13.31 -1.06 -5.41
N ALA A 30 12.44 -2.01 -5.69
CA ALA A 30 12.32 -2.57 -7.03
C ALA A 30 11.94 -1.42 -7.97
N ALA A 31 12.63 -1.30 -9.10
CA ALA A 31 12.26 -0.31 -10.12
C ALA A 31 10.81 -0.55 -10.54
N ALA A 32 10.03 0.53 -10.63
CA ALA A 32 8.65 0.46 -11.09
C ALA A 32 8.59 -0.23 -12.47
N PRO A 33 7.59 -1.08 -12.74
CA PRO A 33 7.48 -1.73 -14.03
C PRO A 33 7.39 -0.68 -15.14
N THR A 34 8.04 -0.93 -16.28
CA THR A 34 7.89 -0.07 -17.46
C THR A 34 6.42 0.04 -17.86
N SER A 35 5.99 1.26 -18.21
CA SER A 35 4.61 1.58 -18.58
C SER A 35 4.55 2.49 -19.80
N ASP A 36 3.42 2.44 -20.51
CA ASP A 36 3.05 3.39 -21.56
C ASP A 36 1.59 3.85 -21.40
N ILE A 37 1.05 4.57 -22.38
CA ILE A 37 -0.34 5.07 -22.34
C ILE A 37 -1.40 3.96 -22.22
N ARG A 38 -1.02 2.68 -22.39
CA ARG A 38 -1.91 1.53 -22.22
C ARG A 38 -1.69 0.81 -20.89
N GLY A 39 -0.84 1.33 -20.01
CA GLY A 39 -0.48 0.76 -18.71
C GLY A 39 0.86 0.02 -18.73
N TYR A 40 1.08 -0.88 -17.76
CA TYR A 40 2.33 -1.63 -17.67
C TYR A 40 2.61 -2.45 -18.93
N VAL A 41 3.81 -2.30 -19.48
CA VAL A 41 4.32 -3.13 -20.57
C VAL A 41 4.44 -4.57 -20.06
N ASP A 42 4.16 -5.54 -20.93
CA ASP A 42 4.13 -6.98 -20.65
C ASP A 42 3.16 -7.44 -19.55
N SER A 43 2.25 -6.57 -19.10
CA SER A 43 1.14 -6.97 -18.23
C SER A 43 -0.04 -7.44 -19.06
N THR A 44 -0.68 -8.54 -18.65
CA THR A 44 -1.93 -8.94 -19.30
C THR A 44 -3.11 -8.07 -18.88
N ALA A 45 -2.96 -7.23 -17.85
CA ALA A 45 -3.91 -6.16 -17.52
C ALA A 45 -3.82 -4.97 -18.48
N ARG A 46 -2.73 -4.81 -19.25
CA ARG A 46 -2.52 -3.70 -20.19
C ARG A 46 -3.68 -3.53 -21.18
N CYS A 47 -4.11 -2.30 -21.40
CA CYS A 47 -5.21 -1.98 -22.31
C CYS A 47 -4.90 -2.42 -23.74
N ALA A 48 -5.92 -2.98 -24.40
CA ALA A 48 -5.84 -3.32 -25.81
C ALA A 48 -6.01 -2.05 -26.65
N SER A 49 -5.20 -1.86 -27.69
CA SER A 49 -5.43 -0.76 -28.64
C SER A 49 -6.82 -0.87 -29.28
N PRO A 50 -7.53 0.25 -29.48
CA PRO A 50 -7.06 1.64 -29.30
C PRO A 50 -7.27 2.22 -27.90
N SER A 51 -7.76 1.45 -26.93
CA SER A 51 -8.03 1.95 -25.58
C SER A 51 -6.77 2.38 -24.86
N ILE A 52 -6.90 3.42 -24.04
CA ILE A 52 -5.84 3.96 -23.18
C ILE A 52 -6.14 3.60 -21.72
N ALA A 53 -5.10 3.53 -20.90
CA ALA A 53 -5.25 3.34 -19.46
C ALA A 53 -5.47 4.70 -18.79
N VAL A 54 -6.65 4.92 -18.20
CA VAL A 54 -6.95 6.10 -17.38
C VAL A 54 -6.50 5.93 -15.94
N VAL A 55 -6.47 4.69 -15.47
CA VAL A 55 -5.88 4.25 -14.21
C VAL A 55 -5.16 2.93 -14.43
N PHE A 56 -3.99 2.73 -13.83
CA PHE A 56 -3.39 1.41 -13.67
C PHE A 56 -2.53 1.35 -12.42
N GLY A 57 -2.40 0.16 -11.82
CA GLY A 57 -1.68 -0.01 -10.57
C GLY A 57 -1.26 -1.44 -10.31
N SER A 58 -0.32 -1.60 -9.39
CA SER A 58 0.19 -2.88 -8.93
C SER A 58 0.04 -2.98 -7.42
N THR A 59 -0.33 -4.17 -6.96
CA THR A 59 -0.29 -4.58 -5.56
C THR A 59 0.80 -5.64 -5.39
N GLY A 60 0.93 -6.21 -4.19
CA GLY A 60 1.78 -7.38 -3.97
C GLY A 60 1.31 -8.66 -4.69
N SER A 61 0.04 -8.74 -5.10
CA SER A 61 -0.57 -9.96 -5.67
C SER A 61 -1.29 -9.78 -6.99
N SER A 62 -1.55 -8.54 -7.40
CA SER A 62 -2.38 -8.20 -8.55
C SER A 62 -1.79 -7.04 -9.35
N ARG A 63 -2.12 -6.98 -10.64
CA ARG A 63 -1.99 -5.79 -11.48
C ARG A 63 -3.33 -5.47 -12.08
N VAL A 64 -3.67 -4.19 -12.13
CA VAL A 64 -4.96 -3.71 -12.64
C VAL A 64 -4.78 -2.57 -13.62
N ALA A 65 -5.71 -2.44 -14.55
CA ALA A 65 -5.88 -1.28 -15.40
C ALA A 65 -7.37 -1.00 -15.60
N ILE A 66 -7.72 0.28 -15.67
CA ILE A 66 -8.99 0.79 -16.15
C ILE A 66 -8.74 1.37 -17.54
N CYS A 67 -9.35 0.74 -18.53
CA CYS A 67 -9.17 1.09 -19.92
C CYS A 67 -10.36 1.89 -20.42
N GLU A 68 -10.11 3.07 -20.98
CA GLU A 68 -11.12 3.89 -21.65
C GLU A 68 -11.06 3.62 -23.16
N SER A 69 -12.19 3.28 -23.75
CA SER A 69 -12.36 3.17 -25.20
C SER A 69 -12.71 4.51 -25.84
N ALA A 70 -12.63 4.60 -27.17
CA ALA A 70 -12.91 5.84 -27.91
C ALA A 70 -14.36 6.34 -27.75
N ASP A 71 -15.28 5.46 -27.34
CA ASP A 71 -16.67 5.77 -27.01
C ASP A 71 -16.88 6.12 -25.52
N GLY A 72 -15.81 6.33 -24.76
CA GLY A 72 -15.85 6.78 -23.37
C GLY A 72 -16.29 5.71 -22.37
N LYS A 73 -16.28 4.43 -22.76
CA LYS A 73 -16.61 3.32 -21.86
C LYS A 73 -15.37 2.84 -21.12
N TYR A 74 -15.56 2.46 -19.87
CA TYR A 74 -14.50 1.92 -19.05
C TYR A 74 -14.57 0.39 -18.97
N GLN A 75 -13.40 -0.23 -18.97
CA GLN A 75 -13.23 -1.66 -18.77
C GLN A 75 -12.18 -1.88 -17.68
N TYR A 76 -12.54 -2.64 -16.65
CA TYR A 76 -11.57 -3.17 -15.70
C TYR A 76 -10.83 -4.36 -16.31
N ARG A 77 -9.51 -4.38 -16.15
CA ARG A 77 -8.64 -5.48 -16.52
C ARG A 77 -7.74 -5.79 -15.34
N GLY A 78 -7.99 -6.92 -14.67
CA GLY A 78 -7.18 -7.42 -13.57
C GLY A 78 -6.39 -8.66 -13.98
N VAL A 79 -5.16 -8.79 -13.48
CA VAL A 79 -4.40 -10.03 -13.53
C VAL A 79 -3.79 -10.34 -12.17
N ARG A 80 -3.90 -11.59 -11.75
CA ARG A 80 -3.24 -12.10 -10.57
C ARG A 80 -1.79 -12.44 -10.89
N VAL A 81 -0.83 -11.87 -10.16
CA VAL A 81 0.61 -11.96 -10.46
C VAL A 81 1.12 -13.40 -10.36
N ARG A 82 0.58 -14.18 -9.41
CA ARG A 82 1.04 -15.55 -9.13
C ARG A 82 0.86 -16.53 -10.30
N ASP A 83 -0.26 -16.46 -11.00
CA ASP A 83 -0.67 -17.49 -11.97
C ASP A 83 -1.19 -16.91 -13.29
N GLY A 84 -1.24 -15.58 -13.42
CA GLY A 84 -1.68 -14.92 -14.64
C GLY A 84 -3.18 -15.02 -14.89
N ALA A 85 -3.99 -15.44 -13.91
CA ALA A 85 -5.45 -15.46 -14.04
C ALA A 85 -5.97 -14.04 -14.30
N LYS A 86 -6.85 -13.91 -15.30
CA LYS A 86 -7.31 -12.61 -15.81
C LYS A 86 -8.80 -12.43 -15.58
N LEU A 87 -9.20 -11.19 -15.29
CA LEU A 87 -10.59 -10.75 -15.28
C LEU A 87 -10.70 -9.50 -16.15
N ILE A 88 -11.68 -9.49 -17.05
CA ILE A 88 -11.96 -8.36 -17.93
C ILE A 88 -13.48 -8.14 -17.93
N VAL A 89 -13.92 -7.03 -17.35
CA VAL A 89 -15.35 -6.71 -17.20
C VAL A 89 -15.58 -5.20 -17.35
N PRO A 90 -16.81 -4.74 -17.65
CA PRO A 90 -17.15 -3.32 -17.64
C PRO A 90 -16.83 -2.68 -16.28
N ALA A 91 -16.41 -1.42 -16.32
CA ALA A 91 -16.16 -0.62 -15.13
C ALA A 91 -16.95 0.69 -15.18
N SER A 92 -17.14 1.29 -14.02
CA SER A 92 -17.78 2.60 -13.84
C SER A 92 -16.96 3.44 -12.85
N PRO A 93 -16.90 4.77 -13.01
CA PRO A 93 -16.36 5.66 -11.98
C PRO A 93 -17.10 5.46 -10.66
N ALA A 94 -16.40 5.63 -9.54
CA ALA A 94 -16.95 5.56 -8.20
C ALA A 94 -16.83 6.93 -7.49
N ASP A 95 -17.68 7.16 -6.49
CA ASP A 95 -17.78 8.44 -5.78
C ASP A 95 -16.53 8.74 -4.92
N ASP A 96 -15.72 7.74 -4.63
CA ASP A 96 -14.47 7.81 -3.87
C ASP A 96 -13.24 8.19 -4.71
N GLY A 97 -13.45 8.61 -5.96
CA GLY A 97 -12.37 8.93 -6.90
C GLY A 97 -11.68 7.69 -7.47
N GLY A 98 -12.31 6.51 -7.35
CA GLY A 98 -11.88 5.26 -7.94
C GLY A 98 -12.75 4.78 -9.11
N PHE A 99 -12.63 3.49 -9.40
CA PHE A 99 -13.50 2.77 -10.33
C PHE A 99 -14.03 1.49 -9.68
N THR A 100 -15.24 1.12 -10.04
CA THR A 100 -15.85 -0.16 -9.65
C THR A 100 -16.10 -1.04 -10.86
N ALA A 101 -15.96 -2.34 -10.68
CA ALA A 101 -16.32 -3.36 -11.67
C ALA A 101 -17.05 -4.49 -10.96
N ASP A 102 -18.16 -4.98 -11.52
CA ASP A 102 -18.88 -6.12 -10.98
C ASP A 102 -18.64 -7.37 -11.83
N ASN A 103 -18.46 -8.50 -11.17
CA ASN A 103 -18.53 -9.82 -11.78
C ASN A 103 -19.30 -10.76 -10.86
N ASP A 104 -20.54 -11.09 -11.24
CA ASP A 104 -21.36 -12.11 -10.58
C ASP A 104 -21.52 -11.88 -9.06
N GLY A 105 -21.71 -10.62 -8.66
CA GLY A 105 -21.85 -10.21 -7.25
C GLY A 105 -20.54 -10.04 -6.49
N ILE A 106 -19.41 -10.10 -7.20
CA ILE A 106 -18.09 -9.69 -6.70
C ILE A 106 -17.75 -8.32 -7.28
N THR A 107 -17.65 -7.32 -6.41
CA THR A 107 -17.25 -5.96 -6.77
C THR A 107 -15.76 -5.77 -6.56
N TYR A 108 -15.10 -5.21 -7.57
CA TYR A 108 -13.70 -4.80 -7.57
C TYR A 108 -13.65 -3.27 -7.55
N THR A 109 -13.20 -2.69 -6.46
CA THR A 109 -13.00 -1.25 -6.31
C THR A 109 -11.51 -0.94 -6.41
N VAL A 110 -11.15 -0.08 -7.35
CA VAL A 110 -9.78 0.36 -7.62
C VAL A 110 -9.66 1.82 -7.20
N THR A 111 -8.88 2.09 -6.16
CA THR A 111 -8.50 3.45 -5.73
C THR A 111 -6.99 3.60 -5.77
N ALA A 112 -6.51 4.83 -5.51
CA ALA A 112 -5.08 5.09 -5.39
C ALA A 112 -4.43 4.31 -4.23
N ASP A 113 -5.19 4.00 -3.19
CA ASP A 113 -4.69 3.34 -1.98
C ASP A 113 -4.77 1.81 -2.04
N ALA A 114 -5.84 1.26 -2.64
CA ALA A 114 -6.10 -0.17 -2.60
C ALA A 114 -6.91 -0.71 -3.79
N LEU A 115 -6.73 -2.02 -4.02
CA LEU A 115 -7.69 -2.87 -4.71
C LEU A 115 -8.53 -3.60 -3.66
N THR A 116 -9.80 -3.23 -3.55
CA THR A 116 -10.76 -3.85 -2.63
C THR A 116 -11.69 -4.76 -3.40
N ILE A 117 -11.83 -6.00 -2.94
CA ILE A 117 -12.71 -7.00 -3.52
C ILE A 117 -13.76 -7.37 -2.49
N THR A 118 -15.03 -7.16 -2.87
CA THR A 118 -16.18 -7.30 -1.97
C THR A 118 -17.16 -8.30 -2.56
N SER A 119 -17.74 -9.15 -1.71
CA SER A 119 -18.90 -9.97 -2.05
C SER A 119 -20.11 -9.44 -1.29
N GLY A 120 -21.06 -8.83 -2.00
CA GLY A 120 -22.15 -8.08 -1.38
C GLY A 120 -21.63 -6.94 -0.52
N THR A 121 -21.78 -7.05 0.80
CA THR A 121 -21.29 -6.04 1.78
C THR A 121 -19.99 -6.46 2.49
N ARG A 122 -19.47 -7.65 2.22
CA ARG A 122 -18.29 -8.20 2.90
C ARG A 122 -17.04 -8.01 2.05
N VAL A 123 -16.05 -7.29 2.57
CA VAL A 123 -14.70 -7.30 1.98
C VAL A 123 -14.12 -8.71 2.12
N ILE A 124 -13.87 -9.35 0.98
CA ILE A 124 -13.26 -10.69 0.91
C ILE A 124 -11.76 -10.62 0.68
N ARG A 125 -11.27 -9.50 0.17
CA ARG A 125 -9.84 -9.20 0.01
C ARG A 125 -9.62 -7.71 -0.11
N GLU A 126 -8.57 -7.22 0.50
CA GLU A 126 -8.04 -5.88 0.29
C GLU A 126 -6.55 -6.00 0.01
N GLU A 127 -6.09 -5.32 -1.02
CA GLU A 127 -4.70 -5.33 -1.45
C GLU A 127 -4.20 -3.89 -1.58
N THR A 128 -3.24 -3.50 -0.75
CA THR A 128 -2.62 -2.17 -0.83
C THR A 128 -1.93 -1.96 -2.18
N MET A 129 -2.15 -0.80 -2.79
CA MET A 129 -1.43 -0.36 -3.97
C MET A 129 0.02 -0.04 -3.59
N VAL A 130 0.98 -0.62 -4.32
CA VAL A 130 2.41 -0.32 -4.18
C VAL A 130 2.92 0.58 -5.30
N ASP A 131 2.14 0.71 -6.37
CA ASP A 131 2.36 1.61 -7.49
C ASP A 131 0.99 1.93 -8.12
N PHE A 132 0.73 3.20 -8.42
CA PHE A 132 -0.55 3.67 -8.94
C PHE A 132 -0.35 4.86 -9.88
N HIS A 133 -1.04 4.85 -11.01
CA HIS A 133 -0.94 5.84 -12.06
C HIS A 133 -2.33 6.24 -12.55
N GLY A 134 -2.49 7.53 -12.84
CA GLY A 134 -3.74 8.08 -13.36
C GLY A 134 -4.72 8.50 -12.26
N SER A 135 -5.95 8.77 -12.66
CA SER A 135 -7.00 9.27 -11.77
C SER A 135 -8.38 9.02 -12.39
N ALA A 136 -9.38 8.71 -11.56
CA ALA A 136 -10.76 8.68 -12.04
C ALA A 136 -11.24 10.09 -12.46
N PRO A 137 -12.16 10.19 -13.44
CA PRO A 137 -12.80 11.46 -13.74
C PRO A 137 -13.51 11.98 -12.48
N SER A 138 -13.12 13.17 -12.03
CA SER A 138 -13.74 13.77 -10.85
C SER A 138 -15.20 14.10 -11.13
N GLY A 139 -16.12 13.43 -10.45
CA GLY A 139 -17.41 14.03 -10.11
C GLY A 139 -17.15 15.15 -9.12
N ASN A 140 -16.79 16.34 -9.61
CA ASN A 140 -16.44 17.56 -8.87
C ASN A 140 -15.07 17.51 -8.13
N PRO A 141 -14.10 18.40 -8.44
CA PRO A 141 -12.80 18.43 -7.77
C PRO A 141 -12.93 19.08 -6.38
N GLY A 142 -13.21 18.25 -5.36
CA GLY A 142 -13.33 18.69 -3.96
C GLY A 142 -12.28 18.11 -3.02
N ALA A 143 -11.38 17.25 -3.49
CA ALA A 143 -10.29 16.71 -2.69
C ALA A 143 -9.00 16.76 -3.50
N SER A 144 -8.35 17.92 -3.47
CA SER A 144 -6.89 17.96 -3.65
C SER A 144 -6.25 17.00 -2.64
N PRO A 145 -5.13 16.34 -2.97
CA PRO A 145 -4.26 15.74 -1.96
C PRO A 145 -4.03 16.76 -0.84
N PRO A 146 -3.97 16.37 0.44
CA PRO A 146 -3.51 17.28 1.47
C PRO A 146 -2.16 17.84 1.02
N ALA A 147 -2.12 19.13 0.70
CA ALA A 147 -0.88 19.83 0.51
C ALA A 147 -0.05 19.57 1.77
N ALA A 148 1.16 19.02 1.61
CA ALA A 148 2.11 18.91 2.69
C ALA A 148 2.11 20.23 3.45
N THR A 149 1.71 20.21 4.72
CA THR A 149 1.61 21.41 5.53
C THR A 149 2.96 22.10 5.45
N PRO A 150 3.07 23.36 4.95
CA PRO A 150 4.31 24.07 5.04
C PRO A 150 4.62 24.19 6.53
N THR A 151 5.74 23.61 6.95
CA THR A 151 6.23 23.73 8.31
C THR A 151 6.42 25.22 8.57
N SER A 152 5.54 25.81 9.37
CA SER A 152 5.67 27.19 9.80
C SER A 152 6.95 27.31 10.60
N THR A 153 8.04 27.76 9.98
CA THR A 153 9.23 28.21 10.70
C THR A 153 8.94 29.58 11.31
N THR A 154 8.05 29.60 12.30
CA THR A 154 7.94 30.73 13.21
C THR A 154 9.14 30.62 14.16
N PRO A 155 10.05 31.61 14.20
CA PRO A 155 11.15 31.58 15.15
C PRO A 155 10.60 31.51 16.57
N LEU A 156 11.11 30.58 17.36
CA LEU A 156 10.76 30.45 18.77
C LEU A 156 11.21 31.74 19.50
N PRO A 157 10.36 32.41 20.28
CA PRO A 157 10.78 33.57 21.05
C PRO A 157 11.88 33.17 22.06
N PRO A 158 12.82 34.07 22.38
CA PRO A 158 13.89 33.79 23.33
C PRO A 158 13.30 33.39 24.70
N PRO A 159 13.96 32.48 25.44
CA PRO A 159 13.48 32.01 26.72
C PRO A 159 13.38 33.15 27.75
N LEU A 160 12.34 33.12 28.58
CA LEU A 160 12.11 34.09 29.65
C LEU A 160 13.22 33.97 30.74
N PRO A 161 13.69 35.09 31.34
CA PRO A 161 14.78 35.09 32.33
C PRO A 161 14.54 34.40 33.68
N ALA A 162 13.51 33.55 33.83
CA ALA A 162 13.12 33.01 35.13
C ALA A 162 13.84 31.71 35.54
N GLU A 163 14.66 31.12 34.68
CA GLU A 163 15.36 29.85 34.95
C GLU A 163 16.87 30.07 35.21
N VAL A 164 17.23 31.12 35.95
CA VAL A 164 18.57 31.23 36.60
C VAL A 164 18.35 31.12 38.10
N GLY A 165 18.24 29.87 38.56
CA GLY A 165 18.17 29.51 39.97
C GLY A 165 19.41 28.73 40.39
N GLY A 166 20.37 29.43 41.00
CA GLY A 166 21.23 28.95 42.08
C GLY A 166 22.17 27.78 41.84
N ASP A 167 23.45 28.09 41.61
CA ASP A 167 24.60 27.30 42.09
C ASP A 167 25.66 28.32 42.58
N SER A 168 25.87 28.50 43.89
CA SER A 168 26.79 27.77 44.78
C SER A 168 28.19 28.40 44.86
N ASP A 169 28.48 28.93 46.06
CA ASP A 169 29.75 28.89 46.80
C ASP A 169 31.04 29.62 46.35
N SER A 170 31.58 30.34 47.35
CA SER A 170 32.99 30.72 47.66
C SER A 170 33.40 32.18 47.43
#